data_AF-A0A7T8GSX9-F1
#
_entry.id   AF-A0A7T8GSX9-F1
#
_cell.length_a   1.000
_cell.length_b   1.000
_cell.length_c   1.000
_cell.angle_alpha   90.00
_cell.angle_beta   90.00
_cell.angle_gamma   90.00
#
_symmetry.space_group_name_H-M   'P 1'
#
loop_
_entity.id
_entity.type
_entity.pdbx_description
1 polymer ?
#
loop_
_entity_poly.entity_id
_entity_poly.type
_entity_poly.pdbx_seq_one_letter_code
_entity_poly.pdbx_strand_id
1 'polypeptide(L)' 'MWPPSSPNLNPLDFSIWQHIENKACGVYHSNISDLKATVNDVWVAMDETYIRKSCSDFRKRLNLCIDAEGSIFEK' A
#
# COMPACT_ATOMS: atom_id res chain seq x y z
N MET A 1 6.13 7.02 -17.05
CA MET A 1 5.01 7.93 -16.74
C MET A 1 4.00 7.13 -15.93
N TRP A 2 3.46 7.68 -14.84
CA TRP A 2 2.40 7.03 -14.07
C TRP A 2 1.03 7.46 -14.59
N PRO A 3 0.10 6.55 -14.91
CA PRO A 3 -1.23 6.93 -15.34
C PRO A 3 -2.00 7.63 -14.21
N PRO A 4 -2.80 8.66 -14.50
CA PRO A 4 -3.65 9.29 -13.49
C PRO A 4 -4.63 8.27 -12.87
N SER A 5 -5.06 8.51 -11.64
CA SER A 5 -6.10 7.71 -10.95
C SER A 5 -5.83 6.20 -10.91
N SER A 6 -4.56 5.80 -10.77
CA SER A 6 -4.16 4.38 -10.81
C SER A 6 -3.59 3.86 -9.47
N PRO A 7 -4.36 3.91 -8.36
CA PRO A 7 -3.90 3.41 -7.06
C PRO A 7 -3.63 1.89 -7.09
N ASN A 8 -4.36 1.15 -7.92
CA ASN A 8 -4.18 -0.30 -8.11
C ASN A 8 -2.82 -0.71 -8.68
N LEU A 9 -2.06 0.24 -9.21
CA LEU A 9 -0.70 0.01 -9.68
C LEU A 9 0.34 0.41 -8.65
N ASN A 10 0.05 1.28 -7.68
CA ASN A 10 1.04 1.85 -6.77
C ASN A 10 1.26 0.92 -5.57
N PRO A 11 2.45 0.33 -5.37
CA PRO A 11 2.71 -0.58 -4.23
C PRO A 11 2.44 0.06 -2.86
N LEU A 12 2.59 1.38 -2.78
CA LEU A 12 2.19 2.11 -1.57
C LEU A 12 0.68 2.02 -1.37
N ASP A 13 -0.11 2.38 -2.37
CA ASP A 13 -1.57 2.44 -2.23
C ASP A 13 -2.22 1.05 -2.13
N PHE A 14 -1.84 0.10 -2.98
CA PHE A 14 -2.53 -1.20 -3.05
C PHE A 14 -2.11 -2.20 -1.96
N SER A 15 -1.07 -1.91 -1.16
CA SER A 15 -0.52 -2.86 -0.19
C SER A 15 0.07 -2.22 1.06
N ILE A 16 1.10 -1.38 0.91
CA ILE A 16 1.90 -0.92 2.06
C ILE A 16 1.09 0.01 2.95
N TRP A 17 0.41 0.99 2.37
CA TRP A 17 -0.42 1.93 3.10
C TRP A 17 -1.60 1.23 3.77
N GLN A 18 -2.27 0.31 3.07
CA GLN A 18 -3.32 -0.51 3.66
C GLN A 18 -2.82 -1.31 4.88
N HIS A 19 -1.60 -1.86 4.83
CA HIS A 19 -1.01 -2.56 5.98
C HIS A 19 -0.74 -1.62 7.16
N ILE A 20 -0.19 -0.44 6.89
CA ILE A 20 0.10 0.58 7.90
C ILE A 20 -1.21 1.05 8.54
N GLU A 21 -2.19 1.42 7.73
CA GLU A 21 -3.50 1.90 8.16
C GLU A 21 -4.22 0.88 9.03
N ASN A 22 -4.27 -0.39 8.61
CA ASN A 22 -4.91 -1.46 9.38
C ASN A 22 -4.31 -1.61 10.79
N LYS A 23 -3.00 -1.40 10.96
CA LYS A 23 -2.32 -1.51 12.25
C LYS A 23 -2.42 -0.22 13.07
N ALA A 24 -2.13 0.92 12.45
CA ALA A 24 -2.11 2.21 13.12
C ALA A 24 -3.53 2.65 13.50
N CYS A 25 -4.52 2.49 12.63
CA CYS A 25 -5.91 2.85 12.91
C CYS A 25 -6.67 1.76 13.70
N GLY A 26 -6.05 0.61 13.96
CA GLY A 26 -6.60 -0.44 14.82
C GLY A 26 -6.55 -0.13 16.31
N VAL A 27 -5.88 0.96 16.70
CA VAL A 27 -5.76 1.43 18.09
C VAL A 27 -6.18 2.89 18.21
N TYR A 28 -6.64 3.29 19.39
CA TYR A 28 -7.00 4.68 19.67
C TYR A 28 -5.75 5.54 19.91
N HIS A 29 -5.75 6.76 19.36
CA HIS A 29 -4.70 7.76 19.55
C HIS A 29 -5.28 9.02 20.18
N SER A 30 -4.61 9.56 21.20
CA SER A 30 -5.10 10.76 21.91
C SER A 30 -4.81 12.05 21.13
N ASN A 31 -3.83 12.02 20.23
CA ASN A 31 -3.45 13.17 19.41
C ASN A 31 -2.76 12.72 18.11
N ILE A 32 -2.53 13.68 17.20
CA ILE A 32 -1.91 13.44 15.89
C ILE A 32 -0.45 12.98 16.02
N SER A 33 0.27 13.41 17.06
CA SER A 33 1.67 12.99 17.28
C SER A 33 1.74 11.49 17.58
N ASP A 34 0.85 10.98 18.44
CA ASP A 34 0.78 9.56 18.77
C ASP A 34 0.46 8.70 17.54
N LEU A 35 -0.48 9.17 16.71
CA LEU A 35 -0.80 8.52 15.42
C LEU A 35 0.42 8.48 14.50
N LYS A 36 1.13 9.60 14.34
CA LYS A 36 2.35 9.67 13.51
C LYS A 36 3.46 8.75 14.02
N ALA A 37 3.64 8.69 15.34
CA ALA A 37 4.60 7.78 15.96
C ALA A 37 4.23 6.32 15.64
N THR A 38 2.97 5.94 15.81
CA THR A 38 2.49 4.59 15.51
C THR A 38 2.65 4.22 14.03
N VAL A 39 2.36 5.14 13.12
CA VAL A 39 2.59 4.94 11.67
C VAL A 39 4.06 4.65 11.38
N ASN A 40 4.98 5.42 11.98
CA ASN A 40 6.41 5.20 11.82
C ASN A 40 6.88 3.88 12.44
N ASP A 41 6.37 3.52 13.62
CA ASP A 41 6.70 2.26 14.28
C ASP A 41 6.26 1.06 13.44
N VAL A 42 5.05 1.11 12.86
CA VAL A 42 4.56 0.06 11.95
C VAL A 42 5.42 -0.03 10.68
N TRP A 43 5.86 1.10 10.13
CA TRP A 43 6.77 1.12 8.99
C TRP A 43 8.13 0.49 9.32
N VAL A 44 8.75 0.89 10.44
CA VAL A 44 10.05 0.37 10.88
C VAL A 44 9.97 -1.12 11.21
N ALA A 45 8.86 -1.58 11.78
CA ALA A 45 8.62 -2.99 12.07
C ALA A 45 8.19 -3.81 10.84
N MET A 46 8.01 -3.19 9.67
CA MET A 46 7.57 -3.88 8.47
C MET A 46 8.69 -4.77 7.93
N ASP A 47 8.36 -6.04 7.69
CA ASP A 47 9.31 -7.00 7.17
C ASP A 47 9.76 -6.63 5.74
N GLU A 48 11.08 -6.64 5.51
CA GLU A 48 11.65 -6.25 4.23
C GLU A 48 11.20 -7.19 3.10
N THR A 49 10.96 -8.47 3.38
CA THR A 49 10.44 -9.43 2.38
C THR A 49 9.01 -9.09 1.98
N TYR A 50 8.20 -8.55 2.90
CA TYR A 50 6.87 -8.02 2.57
C TYR A 50 6.97 -6.83 1.60
N ILE A 51 7.86 -5.87 1.88
CA ILE A 51 8.08 -4.71 1.00
C ILE A 51 8.53 -5.15 -0.39
N ARG A 52 9.54 -6.03 -0.46
CA ARG A 52 10.05 -6.59 -1.72
C ARG A 52 8.96 -7.31 -2.50
N LYS A 53 8.11 -8.09 -1.81
CA LYS A 53 6.97 -8.78 -2.42
C LYS A 53 5.96 -7.79 -3.00
N SER A 54 5.57 -6.76 -2.25
CA SER A 54 4.65 -5.73 -2.72
C SER A 54 5.18 -4.99 -3.94
N CYS A 55 6.49 -4.69 -3.99
CA CYS A 55 7.11 -4.13 -5.18
C CYS A 55 7.11 -5.12 -6.36
N SER A 56 7.41 -6.40 -6.12
CA SER A 56 7.44 -7.42 -7.19
C SER A 56 6.04 -7.68 -7.80
N ASP A 57 4.99 -7.50 -7.02
CA ASP A 57 3.59 -7.63 -7.44
C ASP A 57 3.17 -6.55 -8.46
N PHE A 58 3.94 -5.47 -8.61
CA PHE A 58 3.70 -4.43 -9.61
C PHE A 58 3.53 -5.02 -11.02
N ARG A 59 4.43 -5.94 -11.42
CA ARG A 59 4.37 -6.51 -12.77
C ARG A 59 3.10 -7.33 -13.00
N LYS A 60 2.67 -8.08 -11.99
CA LYS A 60 1.42 -8.84 -12.03
C LYS A 60 0.22 -7.90 -12.17
N ARG A 61 0.16 -6.85 -11.37
CA ARG A 61 -0.92 -5.85 -11.41
C ARG A 61 -0.94 -5.05 -12.70
N LEU A 62 0.23 -4.75 -13.28
CA LEU A 62 0.34 -4.12 -14.58
C LEU A 62 -0.27 -4.99 -15.69
N ASN A 63 -0.02 -6.30 -15.67
CA ASN A 63 -0.65 -7.20 -16.62
C ASN A 63 -2.18 -7.23 -16.46
N LEU A 64 -2.69 -7.29 -15.21
CA LEU A 64 -4.14 -7.18 -14.96
C LEU A 64 -4.73 -5.87 -15.50
N CYS A 65 -4.00 -4.76 -15.38
CA CYS A 65 -4.41 -3.49 -15.96
C CYS A 65 -4.46 -3.52 -17.49
N ILE A 66 -3.53 -4.22 -18.14
CA ILE A 66 -3.51 -4.40 -19.59
C ILE A 66 -4.68 -5.27 -20.04
N ASP A 67 -4.92 -6.38 -19.35
CA ASP A 67 -6.04 -7.30 -19.63
C ASP A 67 -7.41 -6.62 -19.41
N ALA A 68 -7.47 -5.65 -18.49
CA ALA A 68 -8.64 -4.82 -18.24
C ALA A 68 -8.74 -3.60 -19.17
N GLU A 69 -7.86 -3.46 -20.17
CA GLU A 69 -7.78 -2.33 -21.09
C GLU A 69 -7.72 -0.95 -20.37
N GLY A 70 -7.02 -0.90 -19.23
CA GLY A 70 -6.90 0.31 -18.41
C GLY A 70 -8.08 0.57 -17.47
N SER A 71 -9.08 -0.33 -17.42
CA SER A 71 -10.20 -0.26 -16.47
C SER A 71 -9.74 -0.59 -15.04
N ILE A 72 -10.59 -0.26 -14.07
CA ILE A 72 -10.37 -0.65 -12.66
C ILE A 72 -10.43 -2.17 -12.55
N PHE A 73 -9.50 -2.75 -11.80
CA PHE A 73 -9.41 -4.18 -11.53
C PHE A 73 -9.16 -4.41 -10.03
N GLU A 74 -9.62 -5.55 -9.53
CA GLU A 74 -9.32 -6.03 -8.19
C GLU A 74 -8.45 -7.29 -8.24
N LYS A 75 -7.72 -7.57 -7.16
CA LYS A 75 -6.81 -8.71 -7.06
C LYS A 75 -7.47 -9.86 -6.29
#